data_AF-A0A1H1FPR4-F1
#
_entry.id   AF-A0A1H1FPR4-F1
#
_cell.length_a   1.000
_cell.length_b   1.000
_cell.length_c   1.000
_cell.angle_alpha   90.00
_cell.angle_beta   90.00
_cell.angle_gamma   90.00
#
_symmetry.space_group_name_H-M   'P 1'
#
loop_
_entity.id
_entity.type
_entity.pdbx_description
1 polymer ?
#
loop_
_entity_poly.entity_id
_entity_poly.type
_entity_poly.pdbx_seq_one_letter_code
_entity_poly.pdbx_strand_id
1 'polypeptide(L)'
;MRTLTGARACIVAIAVSWPAIVLAQSAPTPPPGIPEAPIGHRQPTAGSVPANDSVKGLGADAAGGDTFGPALRSLPKLDIKATCSRAQPISGGEKSAYQGCLNDEIEAQKQLSRSWFSFKAGPRGICAQETRIGGAPSYVELLTCLELDKQAAEASAENKKQLKMPAPSRVAAPPK
;
A
#
# COMPACT_ATOMS: atom_id res chain seq x y z
N MET A 1 -35.85 -0.35 55.43
CA MET A 1 -34.51 -0.56 56.03
C MET A 1 -33.78 -1.59 55.18
N ARG A 2 -32.85 -1.17 54.32
CA ARG A 2 -31.98 -2.05 53.52
C ARG A 2 -30.55 -1.60 53.75
N THR A 3 -29.81 -2.37 54.53
CA THR A 3 -28.34 -2.36 54.59
C THR A 3 -27.84 -3.60 53.90
N LEU A 4 -26.76 -3.48 53.11
CA LEU A 4 -25.68 -4.44 52.84
C LEU A 4 -25.17 -4.19 51.41
N THR A 5 -23.90 -4.19 51.04
CA THR A 5 -22.58 -4.02 51.69
C THR A 5 -21.64 -3.78 50.50
N GLY A 6 -20.77 -2.76 50.60
CA GLY A 6 -19.85 -2.38 49.54
C GLY A 6 -18.81 -3.46 49.24
N ALA A 7 -18.71 -3.84 47.97
CA ALA A 7 -17.60 -4.65 47.47
C ALA A 7 -16.42 -3.72 47.13
N ARG A 8 -15.44 -3.64 48.03
CA ARG A 8 -14.11 -3.10 47.71
C ARG A 8 -13.41 -4.14 46.84
N ALA A 9 -13.33 -3.88 45.54
CA ALA A 9 -12.46 -4.62 44.65
C ALA A 9 -11.00 -4.25 44.97
N CYS A 10 -10.29 -5.15 45.67
CA CYS A 10 -8.85 -5.06 45.82
C CYS A 10 -8.21 -5.36 44.47
N ILE A 11 -7.78 -4.31 43.77
CA ILE A 11 -6.89 -4.43 42.61
C ILE A 11 -5.54 -4.89 43.17
N VAL A 12 -5.24 -6.18 43.02
CA VAL A 12 -3.89 -6.71 43.28
C VAL A 12 -3.01 -6.22 42.13
N ALA A 13 -2.30 -5.12 42.36
CA ALA A 13 -1.22 -4.69 41.49
C ALA A 13 -0.11 -5.75 41.59
N ILE A 14 -0.09 -6.69 40.64
CA ILE A 14 1.06 -7.58 40.47
C ILE A 14 2.17 -6.68 39.91
N ALA A 15 2.99 -6.15 40.81
CA ALA A 15 4.27 -5.56 40.44
C ALA A 15 5.13 -6.69 39.87
N VAL A 16 5.06 -6.86 38.54
CA VAL A 16 6.02 -7.69 37.81
C VAL A 16 7.34 -6.92 37.87
N SER A 17 8.10 -7.14 38.94
CA SER A 17 9.50 -6.74 39.02
C SER A 17 10.24 -7.54 37.96
N TRP A 18 10.37 -6.96 36.76
CA TRP A 18 11.35 -7.41 35.81
C TRP A 18 12.72 -7.16 36.45
N PRO A 19 13.52 -8.20 36.78
CA PRO A 19 14.91 -7.95 37.09
C PRO A 19 15.50 -7.27 35.86
N ALA A 20 16.16 -6.13 36.07
CA ALA A 20 17.04 -5.55 35.07
C ALA A 20 18.18 -6.55 34.86
N ILE A 21 17.96 -7.53 33.98
CA ILE A 21 19.04 -8.34 33.45
C ILE A 21 19.83 -7.38 32.56
N VAL A 22 20.86 -6.78 33.15
CA VAL A 22 21.90 -6.08 32.42
C VAL A 22 22.66 -7.17 31.67
N LEU A 23 22.22 -7.46 30.44
CA LEU A 23 23.05 -8.17 29.47
C LEU A 23 24.16 -7.20 29.10
N ALA A 24 25.30 -7.26 29.81
CA ALA A 24 26.56 -6.73 29.34
C ALA A 24 26.96 -7.51 28.09
N GLN A 25 26.40 -7.11 26.94
CA GLN A 25 26.82 -7.61 25.64
C GLN A 25 28.12 -6.90 25.28
N SER A 26 29.25 -7.40 25.77
CA SER A 26 30.51 -7.18 25.09
C SER A 26 30.42 -7.91 23.76
N ALA A 27 30.32 -7.17 22.65
CA ALA A 27 30.34 -7.73 21.31
C ALA A 27 31.63 -8.54 21.14
N PRO A 28 31.57 -9.80 20.67
CA PRO A 28 32.77 -10.56 20.36
C PRO A 28 33.55 -9.83 19.27
N THR A 29 34.82 -9.54 19.53
CA THR A 29 35.75 -9.01 18.54
C THR A 29 35.88 -10.02 17.39
N PRO A 30 35.63 -9.63 16.14
CA PRO A 30 35.79 -10.55 15.02
C PRO A 30 37.26 -10.98 14.87
N PRO A 31 37.53 -12.22 14.43
CA PRO A 31 38.89 -12.66 14.14
C PRO A 31 39.49 -11.80 13.02
N PRO A 32 40.80 -11.51 13.05
CA PRO A 32 41.44 -10.70 12.03
C PRO A 32 41.34 -11.40 10.66
N GLY A 33 40.81 -10.69 9.65
CA GLY A 33 40.80 -11.14 8.26
C GLY A 33 39.44 -11.27 7.57
N ILE A 34 38.32 -11.04 8.27
CA ILE A 34 37.01 -10.89 7.62
C ILE A 34 36.74 -9.41 7.38
N PRO A 35 36.56 -8.94 6.13
CA PRO A 35 36.16 -7.55 5.88
C PRO A 35 34.75 -7.32 6.44
N GLU A 36 34.56 -6.21 7.16
CA GLU A 36 33.26 -5.81 7.67
C GLU A 36 32.29 -5.62 6.49
N ALA A 37 31.12 -6.27 6.54
CA ALA A 37 30.12 -6.12 5.50
C ALA A 37 29.70 -4.65 5.40
N PRO A 38 29.60 -4.05 4.20
CA PRO A 38 29.23 -2.64 4.08
C PRO A 38 27.87 -2.38 4.76
N ILE A 39 27.88 -1.62 5.86
CA ILE A 39 26.63 -1.14 6.47
C ILE A 39 26.10 -0.04 5.55
N GLY A 40 25.20 -0.41 4.65
CA GLY A 40 24.73 0.48 3.59
C GLY A 40 23.32 0.18 3.11
N HIS A 41 22.31 0.31 3.98
CA HIS A 41 20.97 0.67 3.50
C HIS A 41 20.95 2.19 3.24
N ARG A 42 21.67 2.65 2.21
CA ARG A 42 21.50 4.03 1.77
C ARG A 42 20.17 4.09 1.01
N GLN A 43 19.15 4.72 1.60
CA GLN A 43 17.96 5.07 0.83
C GLN A 43 18.38 5.93 -0.37
N PRO A 44 17.91 5.62 -1.59
CA PRO A 44 18.16 6.47 -2.76
C PRO A 44 17.71 7.90 -2.45
N THR A 45 18.62 8.86 -2.65
CA THR A 45 18.25 10.28 -2.64
C THR A 45 17.45 10.59 -3.91
N ALA A 46 16.59 11.61 -3.90
CA ALA A 46 15.71 11.94 -5.03
C ALA A 46 16.44 11.99 -6.40
N GLY A 47 17.67 12.51 -6.44
CA GLY A 47 18.48 12.56 -7.66
C GLY A 47 19.05 11.22 -8.17
N SER A 48 18.86 10.12 -7.44
CA SER A 48 19.27 8.76 -7.86
C SER A 48 18.10 7.91 -8.37
N VAL A 49 16.89 8.46 -8.35
CA VAL A 49 15.72 7.84 -8.98
C VAL A 49 15.67 8.32 -10.43
N PRO A 50 15.84 7.44 -11.44
CA PRO A 50 15.65 7.83 -12.83
C PRO A 50 14.23 8.36 -13.03
N ALA A 51 14.04 9.26 -14.00
CA ALA A 51 12.72 9.72 -14.38
C ALA A 51 11.84 8.51 -14.76
N ASN A 52 10.53 8.60 -14.51
CA ASN A 52 9.61 7.51 -14.79
C ASN A 52 9.46 7.32 -16.32
N ASP A 53 10.32 6.49 -16.91
CA ASP A 53 10.30 6.12 -18.33
C ASP A 53 9.29 4.99 -18.64
N SER A 54 8.48 4.55 -17.66
CA SER A 54 7.55 3.42 -17.82
C SER A 54 6.23 3.76 -18.53
N VAL A 55 6.06 4.98 -19.03
CA VAL A 55 4.89 5.36 -19.86
C VAL A 55 5.09 4.97 -21.33
N LYS A 56 5.40 3.71 -21.61
CA LYS A 56 5.24 3.16 -22.96
C LYS A 56 3.99 2.30 -23.04
N GLY A 57 2.87 2.97 -23.30
CA GLY A 57 1.77 2.37 -24.03
C GLY A 57 0.39 2.50 -23.39
N LEU A 58 -0.20 3.67 -23.47
CA LEU A 58 -1.61 3.84 -23.82
C LEU A 58 -1.65 4.99 -24.83
N GLY A 59 -2.09 4.69 -26.05
CA GLY A 59 -1.98 5.56 -27.21
C GLY A 59 -2.56 6.95 -26.97
N ALA A 60 -1.84 7.96 -27.47
CA ALA A 60 -2.37 9.29 -27.64
C ALA A 60 -3.32 9.26 -28.85
N ASP A 61 -4.62 9.19 -28.60
CA ASP A 61 -5.58 9.88 -29.45
C ASP A 61 -5.88 11.24 -28.81
N ALA A 62 -5.45 12.28 -29.50
CA ALA A 62 -5.80 13.64 -29.20
C ALA A 62 -7.12 13.96 -29.92
N ALA A 63 -8.20 14.10 -29.15
CA ALA A 63 -9.37 14.87 -29.55
C ALA A 63 -9.91 15.60 -28.31
N GLY A 64 -9.96 16.92 -28.42
CA GLY A 64 -10.25 17.82 -27.32
C GLY A 64 -11.69 17.82 -26.81
N GLY A 65 -11.91 18.59 -25.76
CA GLY A 65 -13.23 18.97 -25.25
C GLY A 65 -13.56 18.32 -23.91
N ASP A 66 -13.64 19.17 -22.90
CA ASP A 66 -14.14 18.96 -21.54
C ASP A 66 -15.35 18.02 -21.45
N THR A 67 -15.10 16.72 -21.50
CA THR A 67 -16.10 15.71 -21.19
C THR A 67 -15.40 14.50 -20.61
N PHE A 68 -14.83 14.72 -19.43
CA PHE A 68 -14.83 13.66 -18.46
C PHE A 68 -16.29 13.15 -18.31
N GLY A 69 -16.56 11.95 -18.83
CA GLY A 69 -17.90 11.38 -18.90
C GLY A 69 -18.59 11.19 -17.53
N PRO A 70 -19.79 10.58 -17.48
CA PRO A 70 -20.57 10.37 -16.25
C PRO A 70 -19.81 9.67 -15.12
N ALA A 71 -18.72 8.96 -15.43
CA ALA A 71 -17.84 8.34 -14.46
C ALA A 71 -17.16 9.32 -13.51
N LEU A 72 -16.72 10.51 -13.95
CA LEU A 72 -16.07 11.48 -13.05
C LEU A 72 -17.01 12.00 -11.96
N ARG A 73 -18.31 12.11 -12.26
CA ARG A 73 -19.32 12.49 -11.25
C ARG A 73 -19.49 11.42 -10.17
N SER A 74 -19.11 10.19 -10.49
CA SER A 74 -19.26 9.01 -9.65
C SER A 74 -18.00 8.69 -8.85
N LEU A 75 -16.86 9.31 -9.18
CA LEU A 75 -15.63 9.17 -8.42
C LEU A 75 -15.70 9.94 -7.10
N PRO A 76 -15.04 9.44 -6.04
CA PRO A 76 -14.80 10.25 -4.86
C PRO A 76 -13.97 11.49 -5.24
N LYS A 77 -14.31 12.63 -4.63
CA LYS A 77 -13.59 13.90 -4.80
C LYS A 77 -12.44 13.93 -3.80
N LEU A 78 -11.24 13.59 -4.25
CA LEU A 78 -10.01 13.63 -3.44
C LEU A 78 -9.24 14.92 -3.79
N ASP A 79 -8.63 15.54 -2.78
CA ASP A 79 -7.86 16.77 -2.97
C ASP A 79 -6.40 16.44 -3.26
N ILE A 80 -6.04 16.46 -4.55
CA ILE A 80 -4.69 16.15 -5.03
C ILE A 80 -3.62 17.05 -4.40
N LYS A 81 -3.92 18.32 -4.13
CA LYS A 81 -2.94 19.23 -3.53
C LYS A 81 -2.70 18.88 -2.07
N ALA A 82 -3.75 18.53 -1.34
CA ALA A 82 -3.63 18.06 0.03
C ALA A 82 -2.81 16.76 0.09
N THR A 83 -3.05 15.83 -0.84
CA THR A 83 -2.30 14.57 -0.98
C THR A 83 -0.81 14.84 -1.23
N CYS A 84 -0.49 15.72 -2.18
CA CYS A 84 0.88 16.04 -2.55
C CYS A 84 1.58 17.04 -1.63
N SER A 85 0.90 17.59 -0.61
CA SER A 85 1.45 18.64 0.26
C SER A 85 2.78 18.24 0.91
N ARG A 86 2.95 16.95 1.26
CA ARG A 86 4.18 16.41 1.85
C ARG A 86 5.36 16.33 0.89
N ALA A 87 5.11 16.38 -0.42
CA ALA A 87 6.15 16.41 -1.44
C ALA A 87 6.65 17.83 -1.75
N GLN A 88 6.12 18.86 -1.08
CA GLN A 88 6.61 20.22 -1.24
C GLN A 88 8.06 20.38 -0.74
N PRO A 89 8.90 21.15 -1.43
CA PRO A 89 10.27 21.39 -1.01
C PRO A 89 10.30 22.23 0.28
N ILE A 90 11.02 21.75 1.30
CA ILE A 90 11.08 22.41 2.62
C ILE A 90 11.95 23.68 2.58
N SER A 91 12.97 23.75 1.72
CA SER A 91 13.73 24.96 1.31
C SER A 91 14.77 24.57 0.25
N GLY A 92 14.87 25.33 -0.86
CA GLY A 92 15.96 25.19 -1.85
C GLY A 92 16.05 23.86 -2.62
N GLY A 93 15.09 22.94 -2.43
CA GLY A 93 15.06 21.62 -3.07
C GLY A 93 14.35 21.60 -4.44
N GLU A 94 14.45 20.48 -5.14
CA GLU A 94 13.85 20.32 -6.46
C GLU A 94 12.31 20.31 -6.40
N LYS A 95 11.68 21.14 -7.23
CA LYS A 95 10.22 21.12 -7.49
C LYS A 95 9.74 19.81 -8.15
N SER A 96 10.66 18.92 -8.50
CA SER A 96 10.43 17.69 -9.26
C SER A 96 9.50 16.72 -8.52
N ALA A 97 9.70 16.51 -7.21
CA ALA A 97 8.91 15.55 -6.42
C ALA A 97 7.44 15.95 -6.29
N TYR A 98 7.17 17.23 -5.98
CA TYR A 98 5.80 17.75 -5.92
C TYR A 98 5.10 17.64 -7.28
N GLN A 99 5.78 18.00 -8.37
CA GLN A 99 5.22 17.90 -9.71
C GLN A 99 4.98 16.45 -10.13
N GLY A 100 5.88 15.54 -9.79
CA GLY A 100 5.71 14.10 -9.99
C GLY A 100 4.44 13.59 -9.30
N CYS A 101 4.28 13.91 -8.02
CA CYS A 101 3.06 13.56 -7.28
C CYS A 101 1.79 14.08 -7.94
N LEU A 102 1.76 15.36 -8.36
CA LEU A 102 0.59 15.92 -9.05
C LEU A 102 0.26 15.14 -10.33
N ASN A 103 1.28 14.79 -11.12
CA ASN A 103 1.10 14.06 -12.37
C ASN A 103 0.56 12.64 -12.10
N ASP A 104 1.12 11.93 -11.12
CA ASP A 104 0.71 10.56 -10.77
C ASP A 104 -0.75 10.55 -10.28
N GLU A 105 -1.13 11.49 -9.42
CA GLU A 105 -2.51 11.63 -8.92
C GLU A 105 -3.52 11.96 -10.02
N ILE A 106 -3.16 12.86 -10.94
CA ILE A 106 -4.02 13.22 -12.08
C ILE A 106 -4.17 12.03 -13.03
N GLU A 107 -3.09 11.30 -13.31
CA GLU A 107 -3.15 10.14 -14.20
C GLU A 107 -3.96 9.00 -13.56
N ALA A 108 -3.79 8.75 -12.27
CA ALA A 108 -4.61 7.79 -11.54
C ALA A 108 -6.10 8.17 -11.56
N GLN A 109 -6.44 9.44 -11.37
CA GLN A 109 -7.82 9.93 -11.49
C GLN A 109 -8.38 9.68 -12.90
N LYS A 110 -7.61 9.94 -13.96
CA LYS A 110 -8.02 9.66 -15.34
C LYS A 110 -8.23 8.18 -15.58
N GLN A 111 -7.31 7.32 -15.12
CA GLN A 111 -7.46 5.87 -15.20
C GLN A 111 -8.71 5.39 -14.49
N LEU A 112 -8.93 5.82 -13.24
CA LEU A 112 -10.15 5.54 -12.50
C LEU A 112 -11.40 6.01 -13.25
N SER A 113 -11.38 7.18 -13.88
CA SER A 113 -12.53 7.68 -14.64
C SER A 113 -12.92 6.75 -15.80
N ARG A 114 -11.93 6.12 -16.45
CA ARG A 114 -12.14 5.19 -17.57
C ARG A 114 -12.64 3.83 -17.09
N SER A 115 -12.13 3.35 -15.96
CA SER A 115 -12.36 1.98 -15.48
C SER A 115 -13.33 1.88 -14.30
N TRP A 116 -13.85 2.99 -13.75
CA TRP A 116 -14.63 3.02 -12.50
C TRP A 116 -15.73 1.97 -12.43
N PHE A 117 -16.52 1.87 -13.50
CA PHE A 117 -17.66 0.96 -13.55
C PHE A 117 -17.28 -0.50 -13.85
N SER A 118 -16.03 -0.77 -14.25
CA SER A 118 -15.51 -2.14 -14.37
C SER A 118 -15.20 -2.76 -13.00
N PHE A 119 -14.98 -1.94 -11.97
CA PHE A 119 -14.81 -2.42 -10.60
C PHE A 119 -16.15 -2.70 -9.91
N LYS A 120 -16.17 -3.71 -9.04
CA LYS A 120 -17.36 -4.07 -8.26
C LYS A 120 -17.75 -2.93 -7.32
N ALA A 121 -19.06 -2.74 -7.10
CA ALA A 121 -19.57 -1.63 -6.29
C ALA A 121 -19.14 -1.68 -4.82
N GLY A 122 -19.05 -2.88 -4.21
CA GLY A 122 -18.56 -3.04 -2.83
C GLY A 122 -17.13 -2.54 -2.64
N PRO A 123 -16.15 -3.11 -3.38
CA PRO A 123 -14.75 -2.66 -3.36
C PRO A 123 -14.57 -1.15 -3.63
N ARG A 124 -15.36 -0.56 -4.53
CA ARG A 124 -15.35 0.90 -4.75
C ARG A 124 -15.57 1.70 -3.46
N GLY A 125 -16.51 1.29 -2.61
CA GLY A 125 -16.76 1.93 -1.33
C GLY A 125 -15.70 1.63 -0.27
N ILE A 126 -15.26 0.37 -0.20
CA ILE A 126 -14.24 -0.07 0.77
C ILE A 126 -12.91 0.63 0.49
N CYS A 127 -12.38 0.52 -0.73
CA CYS A 127 -11.12 1.16 -1.11
C CYS A 127 -11.16 2.69 -0.96
N ALA A 128 -12.29 3.34 -1.27
CA ALA A 128 -12.42 4.78 -1.06
C ALA A 128 -12.34 5.16 0.43
N GLN A 129 -12.78 4.30 1.34
CA GLN A 129 -12.65 4.52 2.76
C GLN A 129 -11.23 4.26 3.26
N GLU A 130 -10.55 3.23 2.76
CA GLU A 130 -9.17 2.90 3.13
C GLU A 130 -8.21 4.07 2.84
N THR A 131 -8.38 4.78 1.72
CA THR A 131 -7.54 5.94 1.38
C THR A 131 -7.56 7.07 2.41
N ARG A 132 -8.55 7.10 3.29
CA ARG A 132 -8.67 8.13 4.34
C ARG A 132 -7.89 7.77 5.60
N ILE A 133 -7.38 6.55 5.68
CA ILE A 133 -6.60 6.03 6.78
C ILE A 133 -5.13 6.37 6.50
N GLY A 134 -4.50 7.18 7.35
CA GLY A 134 -3.08 7.57 7.19
C GLY A 134 -2.84 8.96 6.59
N GLY A 135 -3.89 9.73 6.30
CA GLY A 135 -3.78 11.17 6.01
C GLY A 135 -4.66 11.63 4.86
N ALA A 136 -4.09 12.45 3.98
CA ALA A 136 -4.80 12.96 2.81
C ALA A 136 -4.99 11.82 1.78
N PRO A 137 -6.21 11.59 1.28
CA PRO A 137 -6.52 10.45 0.43
C PRO A 137 -5.96 10.58 -0.98
N SER A 138 -5.50 9.46 -1.56
CA SER A 138 -4.83 9.41 -2.86
C SER A 138 -5.65 8.67 -3.92
N TYR A 139 -5.67 9.19 -5.16
CA TYR A 139 -6.22 8.49 -6.32
C TYR A 139 -5.34 7.31 -6.73
N VAL A 140 -4.01 7.40 -6.56
CA VAL A 140 -3.09 6.29 -6.81
C VAL A 140 -3.43 5.13 -5.88
N GLU A 141 -3.59 5.41 -4.57
CA GLU A 141 -3.94 4.40 -3.59
C GLU A 141 -5.33 3.78 -3.85
N LEU A 142 -6.33 4.61 -4.21
CA LEU A 142 -7.66 4.12 -4.59
C LEU A 142 -7.59 3.17 -5.78
N LEU A 143 -6.89 3.56 -6.84
CA LEU A 143 -6.73 2.75 -8.04
C LEU A 143 -6.04 1.42 -7.70
N THR A 144 -4.92 1.47 -6.97
CA THR A 144 -4.17 0.27 -6.57
C THR A 144 -5.03 -0.67 -5.73
N CYS A 145 -5.79 -0.16 -4.75
CA CYS A 145 -6.67 -1.01 -3.94
C CYS A 145 -7.70 -1.76 -4.80
N LEU A 146 -8.30 -1.07 -5.78
CA LEU A 146 -9.29 -1.67 -6.67
C LEU A 146 -8.69 -2.70 -7.64
N GLU A 147 -7.49 -2.43 -8.13
CA GLU A 147 -6.74 -3.38 -8.97
C GLU A 147 -6.36 -4.63 -8.18
N LEU A 148 -5.90 -4.47 -6.94
CA LEU A 148 -5.57 -5.58 -6.05
C LEU A 148 -6.81 -6.41 -5.69
N ASP A 149 -7.95 -5.78 -5.37
CA ASP A 149 -9.21 -6.51 -5.13
C ASP A 149 -9.64 -7.32 -6.36
N LYS A 150 -9.55 -6.71 -7.55
CA LYS A 150 -9.86 -7.39 -8.81
C LYS A 150 -8.95 -8.60 -9.02
N GLN A 151 -7.63 -8.42 -8.89
CA GLN A 151 -6.64 -9.49 -9.05
C GLN A 151 -6.83 -10.61 -8.01
N ALA A 152 -7.12 -10.26 -6.76
CA ALA A 152 -7.39 -11.23 -5.69
C ALA A 152 -8.65 -12.06 -6.00
N ALA A 153 -9.70 -11.42 -6.51
CA ALA A 153 -10.91 -12.12 -6.93
C ALA A 153 -10.64 -13.10 -8.08
N GLU A 154 -9.87 -12.67 -9.09
CA GLU A 154 -9.47 -13.51 -10.24
C GLU A 154 -8.63 -14.72 -9.78
N ALA A 155 -7.62 -14.49 -8.93
CA ALA A 155 -6.78 -15.56 -8.38
C ALA A 155 -7.58 -16.57 -7.55
N SER A 156 -8.57 -16.09 -6.77
CA SER A 156 -9.44 -16.97 -5.98
C SER A 156 -10.35 -17.83 -6.84
N ALA A 157 -10.81 -17.30 -7.98
CA ALA A 157 -11.63 -18.04 -8.93
C ALA A 157 -10.84 -19.17 -9.60
N GLU A 158 -9.60 -18.90 -10.01
CA GLU A 158 -8.71 -19.92 -10.60
C GLU A 158 -8.37 -21.01 -9.58
N ASN A 159 -8.01 -20.65 -8.35
CA ASN A 159 -7.77 -21.64 -7.28
C ASN A 159 -8.99 -22.55 -7.07
N LYS A 160 -10.21 -21.98 -7.06
CA LYS A 160 -11.45 -22.75 -6.92
C LYS A 160 -11.69 -23.70 -8.10
N LYS A 161 -11.26 -23.34 -9.32
CA LYS A 161 -11.35 -24.20 -10.50
C LYS A 161 -10.39 -25.38 -10.39
N GLN A 162 -9.15 -25.15 -9.96
CA GLN A 162 -8.15 -26.20 -9.73
C GLN A 162 -8.62 -27.20 -8.67
N LEU A 163 -9.23 -26.73 -7.58
CA LEU A 163 -9.82 -27.59 -6.55
C LEU A 163 -11.00 -28.44 -7.04
N LYS A 164 -11.64 -28.05 -8.15
CA LYS A 164 -12.79 -28.75 -8.73
C LYS A 164 -12.42 -29.68 -9.89
N MET A 165 -11.21 -29.57 -10.42
CA MET A 165 -10.72 -30.54 -11.39
C MET A 165 -10.42 -31.87 -10.68
N PRO A 166 -10.86 -33.01 -11.22
CA PRO A 166 -10.46 -34.31 -10.69
C PRO A 166 -8.93 -34.41 -10.73
N ALA A 167 -8.34 -35.01 -9.69
CA ALA A 167 -6.90 -35.17 -9.56
C ALA A 167 -6.28 -35.69 -10.87
N PRO A 168 -5.09 -35.21 -11.27
CA PRO A 168 -4.43 -35.75 -12.46
C PRO A 168 -4.27 -37.26 -12.29
N SER A 169 -4.81 -38.03 -13.25
CA SER A 169 -4.48 -39.44 -13.38
C SER A 169 -2.96 -39.56 -13.35
N ARG A 170 -2.44 -40.33 -12.37
CA ARG A 170 -0.99 -40.54 -12.17
C ARG A 170 -0.30 -40.66 -13.52
N VAL A 171 0.54 -39.69 -13.86
CA VAL A 171 1.51 -39.86 -14.94
C VAL A 171 2.37 -41.05 -14.51
N ALA A 172 2.20 -42.19 -15.19
CA ALA A 172 2.94 -43.39 -14.92
C ALA A 172 4.44 -43.07 -15.03
N ALA A 173 5.21 -43.49 -14.03
CA ALA A 173 6.65 -43.29 -14.03
C ALA A 173 7.26 -43.96 -15.29
N PRO A 174 8.23 -43.32 -15.97
CA PRO A 174 8.90 -43.92 -17.11
C PRO A 174 9.67 -45.18 -16.66
N PRO A 175 9.74 -46.23 -17.51
CA PRO A 175 10.49 -47.43 -17.20
C PRO A 175 12.00 -47.16 -17.09
N LYS A 176 12.65 -47.90 -16.19
CA LYS A 176 14.10 -47.84 -15.91
C LYS A 176 14.94 -48.33 -17.09
#